data_AF-A0A1B6MAL8-F1
#
_entry.id   AF-A0A1B6MAL8-F1
#
_cell.length_a   1.000
_cell.length_b   1.000
_cell.length_c   1.000
_cell.angle_alpha   90.00
_cell.angle_beta   90.00
_cell.angle_gamma   90.00
#
_symmetry.space_group_name_H-M   'P 1'
#
loop_
_entity.id
_entity.type
_entity.pdbx_description
1 polymer ?
#
loop_
_entity_poly.entity_id
_entity_poly.type
_entity_poly.pdbx_seq_one_letter_code
_entity_poly.pdbx_strand_id
1 'polypeptide(L)'
;GQGVSVAAGMAYVGKYFDKASYRVYVLVGDGESAEGSVWEALHFASHYNLTNLCVIFDINRLGQSEATSLQHDMETYRKRLDAFGFNPIVIDGHDVEELAKAFHEASTVKTRPTAILAKTFKGKYFPEIEDMVNWHGQALGGKAPDVIKHLETMIKNKGQSSLGPKEVVDDAPKIDITNVRLSSPPNYKLGDSIATRLAYGTALIKVAENN
;
A
#
# COMPACT_ATOMS: atom_id res chain seq x y z
N GLY A 1 -1.10 -8.65 -5.72
CA GLY A 1 -1.69 -7.34 -6.03
C GLY A 1 -2.84 -6.91 -5.11
N GLN A 2 -3.15 -7.61 -4.02
CA GLN A 2 -4.35 -7.31 -3.22
C GLN A 2 -4.11 -6.28 -2.10
N GLY A 3 -2.86 -6.11 -1.65
CA GLY A 3 -2.53 -5.22 -0.54
C GLY A 3 -2.87 -3.76 -0.81
N VAL A 4 -2.73 -3.31 -2.06
CA VAL A 4 -3.05 -1.92 -2.45
C VAL A 4 -4.55 -1.65 -2.32
N SER A 5 -5.42 -2.61 -2.65
CA SER A 5 -6.87 -2.48 -2.49
C SER A 5 -7.27 -2.35 -1.01
N VAL A 6 -6.67 -3.18 -0.15
CA VAL A 6 -6.89 -3.11 1.31
C VAL A 6 -6.41 -1.77 1.87
N ALA A 7 -5.21 -1.34 1.48
CA ALA A 7 -4.64 -0.06 1.90
C ALA A 7 -5.48 1.14 1.44
N ALA A 8 -6.02 1.11 0.21
CA ALA A 8 -6.93 2.13 -0.28
C ALA A 8 -8.23 2.19 0.54
N GLY A 9 -8.78 1.03 0.94
CA GLY A 9 -9.91 0.96 1.87
C GLY A 9 -9.61 1.58 3.23
N MET A 10 -8.48 1.22 3.83
CA MET A 10 -8.03 1.81 5.11
C MET A 10 -7.83 3.34 4.99
N ALA A 11 -7.24 3.81 3.90
CA ALA A 11 -7.02 5.24 3.67
C ALA A 11 -8.36 5.98 3.47
N TYR A 12 -9.31 5.36 2.75
CA TYR A 12 -10.65 5.88 2.58
C TYR A 12 -11.37 6.03 3.93
N VAL A 13 -11.31 5.00 4.77
CA VAL A 13 -11.91 5.03 6.12
C VAL A 13 -11.28 6.13 6.96
N GLY A 14 -9.95 6.19 7.01
CA GLY A 14 -9.23 7.22 7.76
C GLY A 14 -9.59 8.64 7.37
N LYS A 15 -9.75 8.87 6.06
CA LYS A 15 -10.04 10.19 5.52
C LYS A 15 -11.51 10.60 5.69
N TYR A 16 -12.45 9.70 5.39
CA TYR A 16 -13.85 10.05 5.22
C TYR A 16 -14.75 9.66 6.39
N PHE A 17 -14.44 8.55 7.08
CA PHE A 17 -15.22 8.08 8.22
C PHE A 17 -14.58 8.48 9.54
N ASP A 18 -13.36 8.01 9.80
CA ASP A 18 -12.67 8.28 11.06
C ASP A 18 -12.29 9.76 11.19
N LYS A 19 -11.92 10.39 10.06
CA LYS A 19 -11.36 11.75 10.00
C LYS A 19 -10.14 11.92 10.93
N ALA A 20 -9.36 10.85 11.03
CA ALA A 20 -8.18 10.74 11.89
C ALA A 20 -6.91 11.16 11.14
N SER A 21 -5.85 11.49 11.87
CA SER A 21 -4.60 12.00 11.28
C SER A 21 -3.68 10.90 10.71
N TYR A 22 -4.05 9.63 10.87
CA TYR A 22 -3.22 8.51 10.42
C TYR A 22 -3.06 8.47 8.89
N ARG A 23 -1.94 7.87 8.48
CA ARG A 23 -1.60 7.63 7.08
C ARG A 23 -1.43 6.14 6.83
N VAL A 24 -1.70 5.74 5.60
CA VAL A 24 -1.56 4.36 5.15
C VAL A 24 -0.40 4.27 4.18
N TYR A 25 0.53 3.37 4.45
CA TYR A 25 1.65 3.06 3.58
C TYR A 25 1.54 1.60 3.15
N VAL A 26 1.77 1.32 1.88
CA VAL A 26 1.76 -0.05 1.34
C VAL A 26 2.94 -0.24 0.41
N LEU A 27 3.69 -1.33 0.62
CA LEU A 27 4.79 -1.75 -0.24
C LEU A 27 4.27 -2.77 -1.26
N VAL A 28 4.65 -2.58 -2.52
CA VAL A 28 4.28 -3.45 -3.65
C VAL A 28 5.53 -3.77 -4.47
N GLY A 29 5.69 -5.04 -4.85
CA GLY A 29 6.77 -5.42 -5.76
C GLY A 29 6.49 -4.99 -7.21
N ASP A 30 7.52 -4.73 -8.00
CA ASP A 30 7.39 -4.47 -9.44
C ASP A 30 6.72 -5.61 -10.20
N GLY A 31 7.04 -6.87 -9.89
CA GLY A 31 6.36 -8.03 -10.46
C GLY A 31 4.89 -8.13 -10.04
N GLU A 32 4.60 -7.75 -8.79
CA GLU A 32 3.23 -7.69 -8.27
C GLU A 32 2.39 -6.61 -8.96
N SER A 33 3.01 -5.51 -9.40
CA SER A 33 2.35 -4.40 -10.10
C SER A 33 1.78 -4.77 -11.48
N ALA A 34 2.09 -5.96 -12.01
CA ALA A 34 1.47 -6.48 -13.22
C ALA A 34 0.01 -6.89 -13.02
N GLU A 35 -0.42 -7.14 -11.78
CA GLU A 35 -1.80 -7.52 -11.44
C GLU A 35 -2.77 -6.36 -11.69
N GLY A 36 -3.85 -6.61 -12.45
CA GLY A 36 -4.87 -5.60 -12.77
C GLY A 36 -5.51 -4.96 -11.53
N SER A 37 -5.67 -5.75 -10.46
CA SER A 37 -6.20 -5.29 -9.17
C SER A 37 -5.41 -4.14 -8.54
N VAL A 38 -4.10 -4.04 -8.81
CA VAL A 38 -3.29 -2.89 -8.38
C VAL A 38 -3.77 -1.62 -9.07
N TRP A 39 -4.01 -1.68 -10.38
CA TRP A 39 -4.44 -0.53 -11.18
C TRP A 39 -5.87 -0.10 -10.87
N GLU A 40 -6.76 -1.05 -10.56
CA GLU A 40 -8.10 -0.76 -10.02
C GLU A 40 -8.00 0.02 -8.70
N ALA A 41 -7.12 -0.41 -7.79
CA ALA A 41 -6.91 0.27 -6.51
C ALA A 41 -6.29 1.66 -6.66
N LEU A 42 -5.34 1.84 -7.60
CA LEU A 42 -4.79 3.16 -7.93
C LEU A 42 -5.89 4.08 -8.49
N HIS A 43 -6.71 3.58 -9.42
CA HIS A 43 -7.84 4.35 -9.94
C HIS A 43 -8.80 4.78 -8.81
N PHE A 44 -9.18 3.86 -7.92
CA PHE A 44 -10.00 4.15 -6.75
C PHE A 44 -9.37 5.22 -5.86
N ALA A 45 -8.08 5.08 -5.52
CA ALA A 45 -7.39 6.02 -4.64
C ALA A 45 -7.30 7.43 -5.22
N SER A 46 -7.11 7.53 -6.54
CA SER A 46 -7.10 8.80 -7.26
C SER A 46 -8.49 9.42 -7.32
N HIS A 47 -9.52 8.64 -7.69
CA HIS A 47 -10.92 9.09 -7.74
C HIS A 47 -11.40 9.66 -6.40
N TYR A 48 -11.07 9.00 -5.30
CA TYR A 48 -11.38 9.45 -3.95
C TYR A 48 -10.30 10.34 -3.33
N ASN A 49 -9.34 10.84 -4.11
CA ASN A 49 -8.29 11.75 -3.67
C ASN A 49 -7.64 11.33 -2.34
N LEU A 50 -7.19 10.07 -2.20
CA LEU A 50 -6.69 9.51 -0.94
C LEU A 50 -5.28 10.01 -0.59
N THR A 51 -5.17 11.29 -0.23
CA THR A 51 -3.92 12.00 0.09
C THR A 51 -3.21 11.49 1.35
N ASN A 52 -3.87 10.65 2.14
CA ASN A 52 -3.31 9.93 3.28
C ASN A 52 -2.75 8.55 2.89
N LEU A 53 -2.85 8.13 1.62
CA LEU A 53 -2.25 6.91 1.08
C LEU A 53 -0.89 7.22 0.42
N CYS A 54 0.10 6.38 0.70
CA CYS A 54 1.37 6.34 -0.01
C CYS A 54 1.68 4.91 -0.44
N VAL A 55 1.82 4.69 -1.75
CA VAL A 55 2.19 3.38 -2.32
C VAL A 55 3.68 3.39 -2.65
N ILE A 56 4.44 2.44 -2.13
CA ILE A 56 5.86 2.29 -2.41
C ILE A 56 6.03 1.11 -3.35
N PHE A 57 6.58 1.36 -4.53
CA PHE A 57 6.93 0.33 -5.49
C PHE A 57 8.41 -0.02 -5.33
N ASP A 58 8.68 -1.26 -4.93
CA ASP A 58 10.01 -1.86 -4.93
C ASP A 58 10.35 -2.32 -6.35
N ILE A 59 11.03 -1.47 -7.12
CA ILE A 59 11.45 -1.77 -8.50
C ILE A 59 12.81 -2.44 -8.47
N ASN A 60 12.82 -3.70 -8.07
CA ASN A 60 14.02 -4.53 -7.93
C ASN A 60 14.39 -5.32 -9.20
N ARG A 61 13.70 -5.05 -10.32
CA ARG A 61 13.93 -5.60 -11.68
C ARG A 61 13.49 -7.05 -11.88
N LEU A 62 13.34 -7.84 -10.81
CA LEU A 62 13.26 -9.30 -10.89
C LEU A 62 12.00 -9.85 -10.22
N GLY A 63 11.21 -10.57 -11.01
CA GLY A 63 10.08 -11.38 -10.54
C GLY A 63 10.52 -12.69 -9.90
N GLN A 64 9.65 -13.70 -9.95
CA GLN A 64 9.94 -15.03 -9.43
C GLN A 64 10.91 -15.81 -10.33
N SER A 65 10.56 -15.95 -11.62
CA SER A 65 11.27 -16.79 -12.59
C SER A 65 12.13 -16.00 -13.58
N GLU A 66 11.83 -14.73 -13.76
CA GLU A 66 12.45 -13.89 -14.79
C GLU A 66 12.47 -12.41 -14.38
N ALA A 67 13.08 -11.57 -15.20
CA ALA A 67 13.02 -10.13 -15.04
C ALA A 67 11.58 -9.62 -15.26
N THR A 68 11.18 -8.59 -14.51
CA THR A 68 9.88 -7.95 -14.72
C THR A 68 9.85 -7.25 -16.09
N SER A 69 8.66 -7.11 -16.67
CA SER A 69 8.51 -6.63 -18.05
C SER A 69 9.08 -5.24 -18.30
N LEU A 70 9.10 -4.39 -17.28
CA LEU A 70 9.68 -3.04 -17.34
C LEU A 70 11.10 -2.96 -16.76
N GLN A 71 11.58 -3.99 -16.06
CA GLN A 71 12.91 -3.99 -15.44
C GLN A 71 13.13 -2.69 -14.64
N HIS A 72 14.15 -1.90 -15.01
CA HIS A 72 14.43 -0.57 -14.43
C HIS A 72 14.03 0.59 -15.36
N ASP A 73 13.04 0.42 -16.23
CA ASP A 73 12.40 1.52 -16.96
C ASP A 73 11.52 2.36 -16.00
N MET A 74 12.20 3.13 -15.15
CA MET A 74 11.58 3.97 -14.13
C MET A 74 10.66 5.03 -14.75
N GLU A 75 10.95 5.49 -15.96
CA GLU A 75 10.18 6.53 -16.62
C GLU A 75 8.81 6.01 -17.07
N THR A 76 8.73 4.77 -17.57
CA THR A 76 7.43 4.15 -17.88
C THR A 76 6.60 3.94 -16.63
N TYR A 77 7.20 3.48 -15.52
CA TYR A 77 6.50 3.40 -14.23
C TYR A 77 5.97 4.77 -13.79
N ARG A 78 6.81 5.81 -13.85
CA ARG A 78 6.45 7.19 -13.48
C ARG A 78 5.28 7.71 -14.31
N LYS A 79 5.33 7.55 -15.63
CA LYS A 79 4.25 7.97 -16.55
C LYS A 79 2.94 7.26 -16.26
N ARG A 80 2.98 5.96 -15.98
CA ARG A 80 1.76 5.19 -15.65
C ARG A 80 1.11 5.71 -14.38
N LEU A 81 1.89 5.94 -13.32
CA LEU A 81 1.35 6.44 -12.06
C LEU A 81 0.81 7.86 -12.16
N ASP A 82 1.50 8.75 -12.88
CA ASP A 82 1.01 10.10 -13.16
C ASP A 82 -0.32 10.07 -13.94
N ALA A 83 -0.41 9.20 -14.96
CA ALA A 83 -1.65 9.01 -15.74
C ALA A 83 -2.82 8.45 -14.92
N PHE A 84 -2.53 7.68 -13.86
CA PHE A 84 -3.54 7.23 -12.89
C PHE A 84 -3.82 8.27 -11.79
N GLY A 85 -3.23 9.47 -11.87
CA GLY A 85 -3.51 10.61 -11.00
C GLY A 85 -2.74 10.59 -9.69
N PHE A 86 -1.63 9.86 -9.59
CA PHE A 86 -0.74 9.89 -8.43
C PHE A 86 0.31 10.98 -8.55
N ASN A 87 0.95 11.35 -7.42
CA ASN A 87 2.22 12.05 -7.39
C ASN A 87 3.37 11.02 -7.42
N PRO A 88 4.01 10.76 -8.58
CA PRO A 88 5.13 9.82 -8.62
C PRO A 88 6.44 10.50 -8.18
N ILE A 89 7.16 9.88 -7.25
CA ILE A 89 8.48 10.30 -6.80
C ILE A 89 9.46 9.17 -7.11
N VAL A 90 10.41 9.39 -8.01
CA VAL A 90 11.44 8.40 -8.37
C VAL A 90 12.67 8.63 -7.51
N ILE A 91 13.18 7.57 -6.87
CA ILE A 91 14.34 7.63 -5.97
C ILE A 91 15.29 6.45 -6.18
N ASP A 92 16.53 6.58 -5.71
CA ASP A 92 17.35 5.43 -5.33
C ASP A 92 16.79 4.80 -4.05
N GLY A 93 16.28 3.58 -4.16
CA GLY A 93 15.69 2.85 -3.04
C GLY A 93 16.69 2.38 -1.99
N HIS A 94 18.00 2.54 -2.23
CA HIS A 94 19.06 2.26 -1.27
C HIS A 94 19.65 3.51 -0.63
N ASP A 95 19.20 4.70 -1.03
CA ASP A 95 19.55 5.97 -0.42
C ASP A 95 18.50 6.35 0.65
N VAL A 96 18.91 6.24 1.92
CA VAL A 96 18.05 6.55 3.07
C VAL A 96 17.68 8.04 3.14
N GLU A 97 18.53 8.93 2.62
CA GLU A 97 18.24 10.36 2.57
C GLU A 97 17.16 10.67 1.52
N GLU A 98 17.23 10.03 0.35
CA GLU A 98 16.17 10.15 -0.66
C GLU A 98 14.84 9.56 -0.17
N LEU A 99 14.88 8.39 0.48
CA LEU A 99 13.70 7.80 1.13
C LEU A 99 13.06 8.75 2.14
N ALA A 100 13.86 9.35 3.02
CA ALA A 100 13.37 10.29 4.04
C ALA A 100 12.71 11.52 3.41
N LYS A 101 13.32 12.09 2.35
CA LYS A 101 12.75 13.22 1.60
C LYS A 101 11.45 12.84 0.90
N ALA A 102 11.39 11.69 0.25
CA ALA A 102 10.20 11.21 -0.45
C ALA A 102 9.03 10.95 0.51
N PHE A 103 9.28 10.34 1.67
CA PHE A 103 8.23 10.15 2.69
C PHE A 103 7.76 11.47 3.30
N HIS A 104 8.67 12.42 3.49
CA HIS A 104 8.30 13.76 3.92
C HIS A 104 7.39 14.43 2.87
N GLU A 105 7.77 14.44 1.60
CA GLU A 105 6.97 14.98 0.51
C GLU A 105 5.58 14.32 0.46
N ALA A 106 5.53 12.98 0.48
CA ALA A 106 4.28 12.21 0.49
C ALA A 106 3.36 12.63 1.64
N SER A 107 3.92 12.99 2.81
CA SER A 107 3.16 13.47 3.96
C SER A 107 2.61 14.88 3.78
N THR A 108 3.26 15.72 2.97
CA THR A 108 2.89 17.13 2.75
C THR A 108 1.98 17.35 1.55
N VAL A 109 2.03 16.50 0.51
CA VAL A 109 1.17 16.62 -0.67
C VAL A 109 -0.28 16.30 -0.31
N LYS A 110 -1.18 17.28 -0.51
CA LYS A 110 -2.62 17.18 -0.17
C LYS A 110 -3.55 17.25 -1.38
N THR A 111 -3.02 17.22 -2.60
CA THR A 111 -3.81 17.37 -3.84
C THR A 111 -4.10 16.05 -4.55
N ARG A 112 -3.29 15.01 -4.32
CA ARG A 112 -3.42 13.67 -4.90
C ARG A 112 -2.69 12.62 -4.04
N PRO A 113 -3.02 11.31 -4.12
CA PRO A 113 -2.23 10.26 -3.46
C PRO A 113 -0.79 10.22 -4.00
N THR A 114 0.15 9.72 -3.20
CA THR A 114 1.57 9.66 -3.58
C THR A 114 2.02 8.23 -3.88
N ALA A 115 2.88 8.08 -4.89
CA ALA A 115 3.55 6.83 -5.19
C ALA A 115 5.06 7.05 -5.23
N ILE A 116 5.80 6.30 -4.41
CA ILE A 116 7.26 6.31 -4.40
C ILE A 116 7.74 5.15 -5.26
N LEU A 117 8.48 5.46 -6.32
CA LEU A 117 9.13 4.51 -7.22
C LEU A 117 10.58 4.34 -6.78
N ALA A 118 10.84 3.33 -5.95
CA ALA A 118 12.17 3.04 -5.44
C ALA A 118 12.89 2.11 -6.41
N LYS A 119 13.92 2.62 -7.10
CA LYS A 119 14.81 1.78 -7.89
C LYS A 119 15.72 1.00 -6.94
N THR A 120 15.60 -0.32 -6.92
CA THR A 120 16.35 -1.20 -6.00
C THR A 120 17.01 -2.34 -6.77
N PHE A 121 17.71 -3.21 -6.03
CA PHE A 121 18.36 -4.40 -6.58
C PHE A 121 18.01 -5.57 -5.66
N LYS A 122 17.46 -6.64 -6.23
CA LYS A 122 17.04 -7.82 -5.46
C LYS A 122 18.27 -8.49 -4.84
N GLY A 123 18.22 -8.81 -3.55
CA GLY A 123 19.38 -9.35 -2.85
C GLY A 123 20.50 -8.32 -2.62
N LYS A 124 20.15 -7.04 -2.46
CA LYS A 124 21.12 -5.96 -2.21
C LYS A 124 22.13 -6.32 -1.11
N TYR A 125 23.41 -6.08 -1.38
CA TYR A 125 24.55 -6.36 -0.51
C TYR A 125 24.78 -7.85 -0.21
N PHE A 126 24.15 -8.78 -0.94
CA PHE A 126 24.45 -10.20 -0.80
C PHE A 126 25.43 -10.58 -1.91
N PRO A 127 26.72 -10.88 -1.59
CA PRO A 127 27.72 -11.21 -2.60
C PRO A 127 27.26 -12.39 -3.47
N GLU A 128 27.48 -12.29 -4.78
CA GLU A 128 27.06 -13.29 -5.79
C GLU A 128 25.54 -13.50 -5.95
N ILE A 129 24.72 -12.72 -5.24
CA ILE A 129 23.25 -12.83 -5.22
C ILE A 129 22.58 -11.54 -5.69
N GLU A 130 23.15 -10.37 -5.37
CA GLU A 130 22.61 -9.07 -5.80
C GLU A 130 22.37 -9.03 -7.31
N ASP A 131 21.14 -8.69 -7.68
CA ASP A 131 20.67 -8.57 -9.07
C ASP A 131 20.72 -9.87 -9.89
N MET A 132 20.84 -11.03 -9.23
CA MET A 132 20.88 -12.33 -9.89
C MET A 132 19.51 -13.01 -9.96
N VAL A 133 19.22 -13.62 -11.11
CA VAL A 133 18.04 -14.48 -11.31
C VAL A 133 18.16 -15.78 -10.50
N ASN A 134 17.05 -16.52 -10.39
CA ASN A 134 16.96 -17.82 -9.70
C ASN A 134 17.18 -17.80 -8.18
N TRP A 135 17.25 -16.64 -7.53
CA TRP A 135 17.34 -16.54 -6.05
C TRP A 135 16.00 -16.24 -5.37
N HIS A 136 14.91 -16.04 -6.13
CA HIS A 136 13.60 -15.80 -5.53
C HIS A 136 13.12 -17.04 -4.77
N GLY A 137 12.68 -16.83 -3.53
CA GLY A 137 12.16 -17.91 -2.67
C GLY A 137 13.22 -18.93 -2.21
N GLN A 138 14.50 -18.69 -2.47
CA GLN A 138 15.58 -19.59 -2.05
C GLN A 138 16.19 -19.14 -0.72
N ALA A 139 16.32 -20.09 0.21
CA ALA A 139 17.10 -19.88 1.43
C ALA A 139 18.61 -19.84 1.11
N LEU A 140 19.37 -19.01 1.82
CA LEU A 140 20.81 -18.86 1.61
C LEU A 140 21.61 -20.14 1.88
N GLY A 141 21.09 -21.06 2.69
CA GLY A 141 21.76 -22.31 3.05
C GLY A 141 23.19 -22.07 3.53
N GLY A 142 24.15 -22.77 2.91
CA GLY A 142 25.58 -22.66 3.24
C GLY A 142 26.21 -21.29 2.98
N LYS A 143 25.58 -20.40 2.19
CA LYS A 143 26.09 -19.04 1.93
C LYS A 143 25.79 -18.06 3.08
N ALA A 144 24.88 -18.42 4.01
CA ALA A 144 24.42 -17.49 5.05
C ALA A 144 25.56 -16.92 5.93
N PRO A 145 26.54 -17.71 6.43
CA PRO A 145 27.61 -17.18 7.27
C PRO A 145 28.46 -16.11 6.57
N ASP A 146 28.78 -16.32 5.28
CA ASP A 146 29.59 -15.37 4.50
C ASP A 146 28.83 -14.09 4.19
N VAL A 147 27.54 -14.19 3.87
CA VAL A 147 26.65 -13.04 3.69
C VAL A 147 26.56 -12.23 4.99
N ILE A 148 26.32 -12.88 6.13
CA ILE A 148 26.25 -12.21 7.44
C ILE A 148 27.57 -11.50 7.74
N LYS A 149 28.70 -12.21 7.60
CA LYS A 149 30.03 -11.64 7.81
C LYS A 149 30.27 -10.42 6.93
N HIS A 150 29.85 -10.47 5.65
CA HIS A 150 29.94 -9.33 4.75
C HIS A 150 29.11 -8.14 5.26
N LEU A 151 27.84 -8.34 5.59
CA LEU A 151 26.96 -7.29 6.10
C LEU A 151 27.49 -6.66 7.39
N GLU A 152 28.06 -7.45 8.30
CA GLU A 152 28.68 -6.95 9.53
C GLU A 152 29.86 -6.01 9.28
N THR A 153 30.61 -6.18 8.18
CA THR A 153 31.68 -5.23 7.81
C THR A 153 31.14 -3.87 7.37
N MET A 154 29.88 -3.80 6.95
CA MET A 154 29.24 -2.57 6.49
C MET A 154 28.66 -1.74 7.64
N ILE A 155 28.44 -2.35 8.81
CA ILE A 155 27.89 -1.68 9.98
C ILE A 155 28.97 -0.81 10.64
N LYS A 156 28.88 0.51 10.43
CA LYS A 156 29.79 1.50 11.03
C LYS A 156 29.50 1.72 12.53
N ASN A 157 28.21 1.81 12.90
CA ASN A 157 27.77 2.08 14.26
C ASN A 157 27.13 0.81 14.86
N LYS A 158 27.87 0.12 15.73
CA LYS A 158 27.41 -1.14 16.37
C LYS A 158 26.64 -0.92 17.68
N GLY A 159 26.50 0.33 18.12
CA GLY A 159 25.71 0.70 19.29
C GLY A 159 24.21 0.66 19.02
N GLN A 160 23.41 0.66 20.09
CA GLN A 160 21.96 0.71 19.98
C GLN A 160 21.52 2.05 19.39
N SER A 161 20.66 2.02 18.37
CA SER A 161 20.07 3.24 17.81
C SER A 161 19.16 3.90 18.84
N SER A 162 19.28 5.23 19.00
CA SER A 162 18.34 6.04 19.76
C SER A 162 17.13 6.50 18.94
N LEU A 163 17.09 6.14 17.64
CA LEU A 163 15.96 6.45 16.77
C LEU A 163 14.81 5.49 17.07
N GLY A 164 13.75 6.03 17.68
CA GLY A 164 12.46 5.37 17.83
C GLY A 164 11.40 6.02 16.95
N PRO A 165 10.35 5.29 16.56
CA PRO A 165 9.17 5.92 15.98
C PRO A 165 8.59 6.94 16.97
N LYS A 166 8.00 8.02 16.45
CA LYS A 166 7.18 8.90 17.27
C LYS A 166 5.98 8.13 17.84
N GLU A 167 5.49 8.57 18.99
CA GLU A 167 4.25 8.02 19.55
C GLU A 167 3.10 8.17 18.56
N VAL A 168 2.23 7.16 18.54
CA VAL A 168 1.04 7.15 17.69
C VAL A 168 0.04 8.15 18.26
N VAL A 169 -0.50 9.01 17.39
CA VAL A 169 -1.64 9.86 17.73
C VAL A 169 -2.90 9.02 17.63
N ASP A 170 -3.57 8.78 18.76
CA ASP A 170 -4.83 8.03 18.82
C ASP A 170 -6.03 9.00 18.77
N ASP A 171 -6.28 9.54 17.58
CA ASP A 171 -7.38 10.49 17.30
C ASP A 171 -8.54 9.87 16.52
N ALA A 172 -8.52 8.54 16.33
CA ALA A 172 -9.63 7.82 15.72
C ALA A 172 -10.85 7.75 16.67
N PRO A 173 -12.08 7.91 16.14
CA PRO A 173 -13.28 7.83 16.96
C PRO A 173 -13.49 6.40 17.46
N LYS A 174 -14.11 6.28 18.65
CA LYS A 174 -14.59 4.99 19.14
C LYS A 174 -15.84 4.59 18.35
N ILE A 175 -15.86 3.36 17.86
CA ILE A 175 -16.99 2.80 17.13
C ILE A 175 -17.82 1.91 18.07
N ASP A 176 -19.13 2.12 18.09
CA ASP A 176 -20.09 1.21 18.72
C ASP A 176 -20.69 0.30 17.65
N ILE A 177 -20.47 -1.00 17.80
CA ILE A 177 -20.99 -2.04 16.90
C ILE A 177 -22.15 -2.83 17.53
N THR A 178 -22.61 -2.42 18.71
CA THR A 178 -23.68 -3.11 19.40
C THR A 178 -25.03 -2.73 18.80
N ASN A 179 -26.00 -3.65 18.92
CA ASN A 179 -27.40 -3.34 18.67
C ASN A 179 -27.71 -2.81 17.25
N VAL A 180 -27.04 -3.31 16.21
CA VAL A 180 -27.41 -2.99 14.82
C VAL A 180 -28.82 -3.50 14.51
N ARG A 181 -29.78 -2.60 14.26
CA ARG A 181 -31.18 -2.94 13.97
C ARG A 181 -31.75 -2.09 12.83
N LEU A 182 -32.82 -2.60 12.21
CA LEU A 182 -33.62 -1.81 11.26
C LEU A 182 -34.30 -0.65 11.98
N SER A 183 -34.41 0.50 11.30
CA SER A 183 -35.17 1.66 11.76
C SER A 183 -36.65 1.41 11.97
N SER A 184 -37.20 0.48 11.19
CA SER A 184 -38.59 0.03 11.28
C SER A 184 -38.72 -1.40 10.75
N PRO A 185 -39.72 -2.16 11.20
CA PRO A 185 -40.02 -3.49 10.63
C PRO A 185 -40.24 -3.44 9.11
N PRO A 186 -40.03 -4.55 8.38
CA PRO A 186 -40.42 -4.64 6.97
C PRO A 186 -41.90 -4.27 6.78
N ASN A 187 -42.18 -3.43 5.78
CA ASN A 187 -43.54 -2.96 5.48
C ASN A 187 -44.04 -3.58 4.17
N TYR A 188 -44.11 -4.91 4.13
CA TYR A 188 -44.59 -5.69 3.00
C TYR A 188 -45.85 -6.46 3.40
N LYS A 189 -46.76 -6.69 2.44
CA LYS A 189 -47.97 -7.49 2.66
C LYS A 189 -47.83 -8.84 1.95
N LEU A 190 -48.44 -9.86 2.53
CA LEU A 190 -48.50 -11.18 1.89
C LEU A 190 -49.24 -11.07 0.55
N GLY A 191 -48.62 -11.56 -0.53
CA GLY A 191 -49.15 -11.45 -1.89
C GLY A 191 -48.57 -10.28 -2.70
N ASP A 192 -47.86 -9.34 -2.06
CA ASP A 192 -47.12 -8.30 -2.79
C ASP A 192 -46.03 -8.94 -3.67
N SER A 193 -45.93 -8.46 -4.91
CA SER A 193 -44.85 -8.85 -5.83
C SER A 193 -43.77 -7.77 -5.86
N ILE A 194 -42.58 -8.11 -5.37
CA ILE A 194 -41.41 -7.22 -5.37
C ILE A 194 -40.16 -7.99 -5.81
N ALA A 195 -39.29 -7.33 -6.57
CA ALA A 195 -37.98 -7.87 -6.88
C ALA A 195 -37.08 -7.86 -5.63
N THR A 196 -36.44 -8.97 -5.29
CA THR A 196 -35.57 -9.08 -4.11
C THR A 196 -34.41 -8.07 -4.11
N ARG A 197 -33.90 -7.69 -5.28
CA ARG A 197 -32.92 -6.60 -5.43
C ARG A 197 -33.41 -5.24 -4.90
N LEU A 198 -34.71 -4.95 -5.04
CA LEU A 198 -35.31 -3.74 -4.49
C LEU A 198 -35.48 -3.89 -2.98
N ALA A 199 -35.93 -5.06 -2.51
CA ALA A 199 -36.06 -5.33 -1.08
C ALA A 199 -34.73 -5.22 -0.34
N TYR A 200 -33.62 -5.66 -0.96
CA TYR A 200 -32.26 -5.48 -0.45
C TYR A 200 -31.91 -4.00 -0.25
N GLY A 201 -32.10 -3.16 -1.27
CA GLY A 201 -31.83 -1.72 -1.17
C GLY A 201 -32.68 -1.04 -0.08
N THR A 202 -33.97 -1.37 -0.01
CA THR A 202 -34.87 -0.89 1.05
C THR A 202 -34.40 -1.30 2.44
N ALA A 203 -33.97 -2.54 2.63
CA ALA A 203 -33.45 -3.02 3.90
C ALA A 203 -32.14 -2.32 4.27
N LEU A 204 -31.23 -2.12 3.30
CA LEU A 204 -29.95 -1.45 3.54
C LEU A 204 -30.14 -0.01 4.02
N ILE A 205 -31.07 0.74 3.43
CA ILE A 205 -31.44 2.09 3.89
C ILE A 205 -31.93 2.04 5.34
N LYS A 206 -32.83 1.10 5.66
CA LYS A 206 -33.36 0.94 7.03
C LYS A 206 -32.29 0.57 8.06
N VAL A 207 -31.25 -0.17 7.66
CA VAL A 207 -30.10 -0.41 8.54
C VAL A 207 -29.30 0.89 8.72
N ALA A 208 -29.02 1.64 7.65
CA ALA A 208 -28.20 2.84 7.72
C ALA A 208 -28.87 4.04 8.46
N GLU A 209 -30.20 4.08 8.57
CA GLU A 209 -30.90 5.19 9.24
C GLU A 209 -30.62 5.29 10.75
N ASN A 210 -30.29 4.17 11.40
CA ASN A 210 -30.18 4.08 12.87
C ASN A 210 -28.81 3.69 13.40
N ASN A 211 -27.84 3.39 12.52
CA ASN A 211 -26.53 2.86 12.86
C ASN A 211 -25.46 3.61 12.06
#